data_AF-A0A315CC31-F1
#
_entry.id   AF-A0A315CC31-F1
#
_cell.length_a   1.000
_cell.length_b   1.000
_cell.length_c   1.000
_cell.angle_alpha   90.00
_cell.angle_beta   90.00
_cell.angle_gamma   90.00
#
_symmetry.space_group_name_H-M   'P 1'
#
loop_
_entity.id
_entity.type
_entity.pdbx_description
1 polymer ?
#
loop_
_entity_poly.entity_id
_entity_poly.type
_entity_poly.pdbx_seq_one_letter_code
_entity_poly.pdbx_strand_id
1 'polypeptide(L)'
;MSEPHLVLTSPAGIESTTPQSTHQHSGQHHAITSGGHTSVSAGKSLLVSAEKALRLFAYKAGLKIVSAVANVDMQALDKSIRFLAKVKITQTANRITFTAKEEIVINGGGSYTVFKASGIEDGTTGAWTSNAVSHKMPQGKSLAVVMPRLPTASPQAVRGFSN
;
A
#
# COMPACT_ATOMS: atom_id res chain seq x y z
N MET A 1 22.33 30.58 23.68
CA MET A 1 21.38 30.58 22.56
C MET A 1 21.50 31.92 21.86
N SER A 2 22.09 31.98 20.67
CA SER A 2 22.34 33.26 19.95
C SER A 2 21.24 33.64 18.97
N GLU A 3 20.29 32.75 18.72
CA GLU A 3 19.13 32.97 17.86
C GLU A 3 17.85 33.10 18.71
N PRO A 4 16.85 33.89 18.27
CA PRO A 4 15.61 34.09 19.01
C PRO A 4 14.72 32.86 18.92
N HIS A 5 14.57 32.12 20.02
CA HIS A 5 13.78 30.89 20.10
C HIS A 5 12.60 31.07 21.07
N LEU A 6 11.46 30.42 20.78
CA LEU A 6 10.35 30.24 21.72
C LEU A 6 10.35 28.79 22.23
N VAL A 7 10.35 28.61 23.55
CA VAL A 7 10.27 27.30 24.20
C VAL A 7 9.05 27.26 25.11
N LEU A 8 8.19 26.26 24.91
CA LEU A 8 7.03 25.98 25.76
C LEU A 8 7.33 24.72 26.57
N THR A 9 7.27 24.81 27.90
CA THR A 9 7.51 23.69 28.81
C THR A 9 6.61 23.77 30.03
N SER A 10 6.13 22.62 30.50
CA SER A 10 5.28 22.49 31.68
C SER A 10 5.41 21.07 32.24
N PRO A 11 5.58 20.89 33.56
CA PRO A 11 5.64 19.56 34.17
C PRO A 11 4.30 18.82 34.19
N ALA A 12 3.19 19.57 34.10
CA ALA A 12 1.84 18.98 34.14
C ALA A 12 1.26 18.72 32.75
N GLY A 13 1.50 19.60 31.78
CA GLY A 13 0.92 19.50 30.43
C GLY A 13 0.97 20.80 29.63
N ILE A 14 0.77 20.65 28.31
CA ILE A 14 0.59 21.74 27.35
C ILE A 14 -0.57 21.36 26.43
N GLU A 15 -1.65 22.13 26.46
CA GLU A 15 -2.81 21.95 25.60
C GLU A 15 -2.95 23.13 24.62
N SER A 16 -3.18 22.83 23.33
CA SER A 16 -3.46 23.85 22.30
C SER A 16 -4.77 23.51 21.61
N THR A 17 -5.80 24.34 21.84
CA THR A 17 -7.16 24.10 21.35
C THR A 17 -7.79 25.37 20.80
N THR A 18 -8.70 25.22 19.83
CA THR A 18 -9.48 26.32 19.24
C THR A 18 -10.77 25.77 18.63
N PRO A 19 -11.89 26.52 18.66
CA PRO A 19 -13.08 26.17 17.89
C PRO A 19 -12.89 26.34 16.37
N GLN A 20 -11.87 27.08 15.93
CA GLN A 20 -11.56 27.29 14.52
C GLN A 20 -10.37 26.42 14.09
N SER A 21 -9.33 27.01 13.47
CA SER A 21 -8.23 26.29 12.83
C SER A 21 -6.92 26.46 13.59
N THR A 22 -6.17 25.36 13.71
CA THR A 22 -4.75 25.38 14.12
C THR A 22 -3.89 25.10 12.89
N HIS A 23 -2.84 25.90 12.67
CA HIS A 23 -1.87 25.69 11.61
C HIS A 23 -0.46 25.61 12.20
N GLN A 24 0.26 24.53 11.88
CA GLN A 24 1.65 24.33 12.28
C GLN A 24 2.47 24.15 11.01
N HIS A 25 3.45 25.03 10.82
CA HIS A 25 4.31 25.03 9.66
C HIS A 25 5.76 25.17 10.10
N SER A 26 6.65 24.45 9.44
CA SER A 26 8.09 24.56 9.63
C SER A 26 8.72 24.53 8.24
N GLY A 27 9.50 25.55 7.89
CA GLY A 27 10.17 25.64 6.59
C GLY A 27 11.28 24.60 6.37
N GLN A 28 11.66 23.88 7.42
CA GLN A 28 12.67 22.81 7.40
C GLN A 28 12.08 21.50 7.93
N HIS A 29 12.20 21.24 9.24
CA HIS A 29 11.78 19.99 9.85
C HIS A 29 10.64 20.19 10.84
N HIS A 30 9.70 19.25 10.84
CA HIS A 30 8.63 19.17 11.83
C HIS A 30 8.67 17.79 12.49
N ALA A 31 8.95 17.77 13.80
CA ALA A 31 9.13 16.53 14.56
C ALA A 31 8.11 16.47 15.70
N ILE A 32 7.41 15.35 15.81
CA ILE A 32 6.46 15.05 16.89
C ILE A 32 6.91 13.75 17.54
N THR A 33 7.28 13.84 18.81
CA THR A 33 7.84 12.71 19.57
C THR A 33 7.08 12.55 20.87
N SER A 34 6.71 11.32 21.21
CA SER A 34 6.00 10.97 22.43
C SER A 34 6.72 9.82 23.13
N GLY A 35 6.84 9.88 24.46
CA GLY A 35 7.28 8.72 25.26
C GLY A 35 6.20 7.64 25.39
N GLY A 36 4.92 8.04 25.29
CA GLY A 36 3.76 7.16 25.23
C GLY A 36 3.18 7.03 23.82
N HIS A 37 1.89 7.29 23.66
CA HIS A 37 1.19 7.24 22.38
C HIS A 37 1.16 8.60 21.68
N THR A 38 1.34 8.59 20.36
CA THR A 38 0.91 9.71 19.50
C THR A 38 -0.42 9.34 18.87
N SER A 39 -1.48 10.10 19.18
CA SER A 39 -2.82 9.89 18.62
C SER A 39 -3.17 11.03 17.67
N VAL A 40 -3.66 10.69 16.48
CA VAL A 40 -4.17 11.65 15.50
C VAL A 40 -5.57 11.21 15.11
N SER A 41 -6.52 12.13 15.17
CA SER A 41 -7.94 11.85 14.89
C SER A 41 -8.54 13.02 14.13
N ALA A 42 -9.37 12.73 13.13
CA ALA A 42 -10.04 13.72 12.31
C ALA A 42 -11.52 13.35 12.18
N GLY A 43 -12.42 14.32 12.38
CA GLY A 43 -13.86 14.10 12.25
C GLY A 43 -14.35 13.97 10.80
N LYS A 44 -13.52 14.34 9.83
CA LYS A 44 -13.80 14.21 8.39
C LYS A 44 -12.72 13.35 7.72
N SER A 45 -11.59 13.96 7.37
CA SER A 45 -10.54 13.30 6.59
C SER A 45 -9.17 13.55 7.20
N LEU A 46 -8.30 12.53 7.14
CA LEU A 46 -6.87 12.66 7.37
C LEU A 46 -6.14 12.60 6.01
N LEU A 47 -5.49 13.69 5.62
CA LEU A 47 -4.78 13.81 4.36
C LEU A 47 -3.28 13.91 4.64
N VAL A 48 -2.49 13.03 4.04
CA VAL A 48 -1.04 12.96 4.23
C VAL A 48 -0.37 12.85 2.88
N SER A 49 0.49 13.83 2.58
CA SER A 49 1.22 13.92 1.31
C SER A 49 2.70 14.21 1.59
N ALA A 50 3.58 13.60 0.82
CA ALA A 50 5.01 13.83 0.89
C ALA A 50 5.60 13.82 -0.52
N GLU A 51 6.53 14.74 -0.81
CA GLU A 51 7.20 14.83 -2.12
C GLU A 51 8.08 13.60 -2.38
N LYS A 52 8.83 13.16 -1.36
CA LYS A 52 9.86 12.11 -1.53
C LYS A 52 9.40 10.73 -1.08
N ALA A 53 8.90 10.59 0.15
CA ALA A 53 8.51 9.29 0.69
C ALA A 53 7.60 9.39 1.92
N LEU A 54 6.70 8.42 2.06
CA LEU A 54 6.01 8.09 3.30
C LEU A 54 6.58 6.75 3.84
N ARG A 55 6.99 6.72 5.12
CA ARG A 55 7.52 5.51 5.77
C ARG A 55 6.78 5.26 7.09
N LEU A 56 6.27 4.04 7.25
CA LEU A 56 5.53 3.60 8.44
C LEU A 56 6.21 2.35 8.99
N PHE A 57 6.48 2.32 10.29
CA PHE A 57 7.17 1.22 10.94
C PHE A 57 6.62 0.97 12.34
N ALA A 58 6.42 -0.30 12.69
CA ALA A 58 6.00 -0.73 14.01
C ALA A 58 6.88 -1.90 14.46
N TYR A 59 7.51 -1.77 15.63
CA TYR A 59 8.51 -2.73 16.10
C TYR A 59 7.91 -3.97 16.79
N LYS A 60 6.91 -3.78 17.67
CA LYS A 60 6.36 -4.88 18.50
C LYS A 60 4.98 -5.36 18.06
N ALA A 61 4.02 -4.44 17.91
CA ALA A 61 2.60 -4.77 17.76
C ALA A 61 2.09 -4.75 16.29
N GLY A 62 2.97 -4.46 15.33
CA GLY A 62 2.63 -4.43 13.91
C GLY A 62 1.81 -3.22 13.46
N LEU A 63 1.37 -3.26 12.20
CA LEU A 63 0.58 -2.22 11.54
C LEU A 63 -0.80 -2.79 11.20
N LYS A 64 -1.85 -2.01 11.49
CA LYS A 64 -3.24 -2.34 11.13
C LYS A 64 -3.83 -1.20 10.31
N ILE A 65 -4.24 -1.50 9.08
CA ILE A 65 -4.93 -0.58 8.17
C ILE A 65 -6.31 -1.16 7.90
N VAL A 66 -7.36 -0.43 8.25
CA VAL A 66 -8.75 -0.90 8.13
C VAL A 66 -9.62 0.20 7.57
N SER A 67 -10.43 -0.14 6.58
CA SER A 67 -11.60 0.62 6.16
C SER A 67 -12.85 -0.16 6.57
N ALA A 68 -13.78 0.49 7.29
CA ALA A 68 -14.95 -0.19 7.84
C ALA A 68 -16.09 -0.33 6.82
N VAL A 69 -16.26 0.64 5.93
CA VAL A 69 -17.41 0.73 5.02
C VAL A 69 -16.98 0.72 3.56
N ALA A 70 -15.92 1.45 3.23
CA ALA A 70 -15.48 1.65 1.86
C ALA A 70 -14.22 0.83 1.52
N ASN A 71 -13.67 1.05 0.34
CA ASN A 71 -12.52 0.31 -0.17
C ASN A 71 -11.19 0.79 0.44
N VAL A 72 -10.19 -0.11 0.42
CA VAL A 72 -8.78 0.25 0.54
C VAL A 72 -8.19 0.18 -0.87
N ASP A 73 -7.63 1.29 -1.33
CA ASP A 73 -6.99 1.38 -2.65
C ASP A 73 -5.47 1.62 -2.48
N MET A 74 -4.68 0.81 -3.18
CA MET A 74 -3.22 0.85 -3.14
C MET A 74 -2.70 0.75 -4.57
N GLN A 75 -2.05 1.81 -5.05
CA GLN A 75 -1.57 1.90 -6.42
C GLN A 75 -0.11 2.36 -6.46
N ALA A 76 0.66 1.77 -7.38
CA ALA A 76 1.97 2.27 -7.78
C ALA A 76 1.91 2.56 -9.29
N LEU A 77 2.05 3.84 -9.67
CA LEU A 77 1.79 4.29 -11.04
C LEU A 77 2.96 4.05 -12.01
N ASP A 78 4.18 3.98 -11.51
CA ASP A 78 5.40 3.84 -12.34
C ASP A 78 6.18 2.55 -12.01
N LYS A 79 6.29 2.22 -10.72
CA LYS A 79 7.10 1.09 -10.25
C LYS A 79 6.23 -0.06 -9.76
N SER A 80 6.60 -0.70 -8.66
CA SER A 80 6.01 -1.96 -8.21
C SER A 80 5.40 -1.85 -6.81
N ILE A 81 4.48 -2.76 -6.53
CA ILE A 81 3.98 -3.06 -5.19
C ILE A 81 4.62 -4.38 -4.75
N ARG A 82 5.18 -4.43 -3.55
CA ARG A 82 5.79 -5.63 -2.97
C ARG A 82 5.12 -5.98 -1.64
N PHE A 83 4.59 -7.19 -1.53
CA PHE A 83 4.09 -7.76 -0.28
C PHE A 83 5.02 -8.89 0.14
N LEU A 84 5.56 -8.81 1.36
CA LEU A 84 6.43 -9.83 1.92
C LEU A 84 5.93 -10.22 3.31
N ALA A 85 5.75 -11.52 3.53
CA ALA A 85 5.41 -12.07 4.83
C ALA A 85 6.19 -13.36 5.06
N LYS A 86 6.69 -13.56 6.29
CA LYS A 86 7.47 -14.76 6.64
C LYS A 86 6.61 -16.01 6.85
N VAL A 87 5.39 -15.83 7.38
CA VAL A 87 4.56 -16.95 7.85
C VAL A 87 3.40 -17.22 6.90
N LYS A 88 2.59 -16.20 6.58
CA LYS A 88 1.36 -16.39 5.82
C LYS A 88 0.90 -15.10 5.15
N ILE A 89 0.33 -15.25 3.96
CA ILE A 89 -0.52 -14.24 3.29
C ILE A 89 -1.90 -14.88 3.12
N THR A 90 -2.98 -14.18 3.50
CA THR A 90 -4.36 -14.68 3.35
C THR A 90 -5.18 -13.64 2.60
N GLN A 91 -5.92 -14.08 1.59
CA GLN A 91 -6.91 -13.27 0.87
C GLN A 91 -8.23 -14.03 0.86
N THR A 92 -9.32 -13.37 1.26
CA THR A 92 -10.66 -13.96 1.29
C THR A 92 -11.62 -12.96 0.66
N ALA A 93 -12.24 -13.36 -0.43
CA ALA A 93 -13.18 -12.52 -1.18
C ALA A 93 -14.08 -13.41 -2.06
N ASN A 94 -15.22 -12.86 -2.49
CA ASN A 94 -16.09 -13.53 -3.48
C ASN A 94 -15.38 -13.72 -4.83
N ARG A 95 -14.43 -12.84 -5.17
CA ARG A 95 -13.60 -12.93 -6.38
C ARG A 95 -12.21 -12.34 -6.12
N ILE A 96 -11.18 -13.06 -6.53
CA ILE A 96 -9.79 -12.57 -6.59
C ILE A 96 -9.38 -12.60 -8.06
N THR A 97 -8.86 -11.48 -8.57
CA THR A 97 -8.43 -11.37 -9.98
C THR A 97 -6.97 -10.97 -10.02
N PHE A 98 -6.15 -11.80 -10.65
CA PHE A 98 -4.79 -11.47 -11.03
C PHE A 98 -4.77 -11.19 -12.53
N THR A 99 -4.22 -10.06 -12.93
CA THR A 99 -4.13 -9.65 -14.34
C THR A 99 -2.74 -9.10 -14.57
N ALA A 100 -2.04 -9.65 -15.56
CA ALA A 100 -0.71 -9.21 -15.94
C ALA A 100 -0.62 -9.14 -17.45
N LYS A 101 0.12 -8.14 -17.94
CA LYS A 101 0.34 -7.92 -19.38
C LYS A 101 1.23 -9.00 -19.99
N GLU A 102 2.27 -9.40 -19.26
CA GLU A 102 3.32 -10.30 -19.76
C GLU A 102 3.10 -11.71 -19.22
N GLU A 103 3.15 -11.90 -17.90
CA GLU A 103 2.97 -13.22 -17.29
C GLU A 103 2.50 -13.17 -15.83
N ILE A 104 1.93 -14.29 -15.37
CA ILE A 104 1.67 -14.58 -13.95
C ILE A 104 2.42 -15.86 -13.60
N VAL A 105 3.24 -15.83 -12.54
CA VAL A 105 3.97 -16.99 -12.03
C VAL A 105 3.49 -17.31 -10.63
N ILE A 106 3.04 -18.55 -10.41
CA ILE A 106 2.69 -19.07 -9.09
C ILE A 106 3.67 -20.21 -8.79
N ASN A 107 4.48 -20.07 -7.74
CA ASN A 107 5.51 -21.04 -7.38
C ASN A 107 5.39 -21.44 -5.90
N GLY A 108 5.59 -22.72 -5.60
CA GLY A 108 5.68 -23.25 -4.25
C GLY A 108 6.44 -24.57 -4.19
N GLY A 109 7.41 -24.67 -3.28
CA GLY A 109 8.14 -25.93 -3.03
C GLY A 109 8.90 -26.48 -4.25
N GLY A 110 9.25 -25.63 -5.22
CA GLY A 110 9.89 -26.03 -6.48
C GLY A 110 8.93 -26.42 -7.60
N SER A 111 7.63 -26.52 -7.32
CA SER A 111 6.57 -26.67 -8.34
C SER A 111 6.02 -25.30 -8.73
N TYR A 112 5.49 -25.17 -9.95
CA TYR A 112 4.97 -23.91 -10.45
C TYR A 112 3.88 -24.05 -11.51
N THR A 113 3.16 -22.94 -11.71
CA THR A 113 2.32 -22.68 -12.88
C THR A 113 2.65 -21.30 -13.44
N VAL A 114 2.89 -21.20 -14.75
CA VAL A 114 3.10 -19.94 -15.48
C VAL A 114 1.97 -19.70 -16.47
N PHE A 115 1.39 -18.50 -16.44
CA PHE A 115 0.42 -18.02 -17.42
C PHE A 115 1.08 -16.95 -18.28
N LYS A 116 1.24 -17.18 -19.58
CA LYS A 116 1.87 -16.26 -20.54
C LYS A 116 1.18 -16.32 -21.90
N ALA A 117 1.50 -15.38 -22.78
CA ALA A 117 0.88 -15.31 -24.11
C ALA A 117 1.11 -16.59 -24.97
N SER A 118 2.21 -17.31 -24.75
CA SER A 118 2.51 -18.56 -25.46
C SER A 118 1.76 -19.78 -24.92
N GLY A 119 1.12 -19.69 -23.75
CA GLY A 119 0.36 -20.78 -23.15
C GLY A 119 0.40 -20.81 -21.62
N ILE A 120 -0.12 -21.90 -21.07
CA ILE A 120 -0.06 -22.24 -19.64
C ILE A 120 0.93 -23.38 -19.47
N GLU A 121 1.85 -23.25 -18.52
CA GLU A 121 2.90 -24.23 -18.23
C GLU A 121 2.86 -24.63 -16.75
N ASP A 122 2.61 -25.91 -16.50
CA ASP A 122 2.65 -26.52 -15.16
C ASP A 122 3.91 -27.38 -15.03
N GLY A 123 4.71 -27.16 -13.99
CA GLY A 123 5.98 -27.86 -13.77
C GLY A 123 6.13 -28.40 -12.35
N THR A 124 6.56 -29.66 -12.22
CA THR A 124 6.92 -30.28 -10.94
C THR A 124 7.92 -31.43 -11.15
N THR A 125 8.79 -31.67 -10.17
CA THR A 125 9.67 -32.86 -10.13
C THR A 125 9.02 -34.05 -9.41
N GLY A 126 7.90 -33.82 -8.73
CA GLY A 126 7.15 -34.85 -8.01
C GLY A 126 5.99 -35.43 -8.82
N ALA A 127 5.13 -36.19 -8.16
CA ALA A 127 3.88 -36.66 -8.77
C ALA A 127 2.89 -35.50 -8.95
N TRP A 128 2.26 -35.44 -10.12
CA TRP A 128 1.13 -34.55 -10.39
C TRP A 128 -0.19 -35.33 -10.28
N THR A 129 -0.98 -35.03 -9.25
CA THR A 129 -2.28 -35.69 -9.01
C THR A 129 -3.42 -34.73 -9.33
N SER A 130 -4.27 -35.10 -10.28
CA SER A 130 -5.46 -34.34 -10.68
C SER A 130 -6.72 -35.14 -10.40
N ASN A 131 -7.53 -34.68 -9.44
CA ASN A 131 -8.77 -35.35 -9.04
C ASN A 131 -9.97 -34.60 -9.60
N ALA A 132 -10.77 -35.25 -10.46
CA ALA A 132 -12.03 -34.69 -10.94
C ALA A 132 -13.07 -35.77 -11.27
N VAL A 133 -14.35 -35.40 -11.23
CA VAL A 133 -15.46 -36.24 -11.75
C VAL A 133 -15.39 -36.37 -13.27
N SER A 134 -14.85 -35.36 -13.97
CA SER A 134 -14.66 -35.38 -15.43
C SER A 134 -13.51 -34.46 -15.84
N HIS A 135 -12.70 -34.91 -16.80
CA HIS A 135 -11.71 -34.08 -17.50
C HIS A 135 -12.15 -33.89 -18.96
N LYS A 136 -12.18 -32.65 -19.43
CA LYS A 136 -12.51 -32.30 -20.83
C LYS A 136 -11.40 -31.43 -21.39
N MET A 137 -10.99 -31.72 -22.63
CA MET A 137 -9.99 -30.95 -23.38
C MET A 137 -10.63 -30.35 -24.65
N PRO A 138 -11.52 -29.34 -24.52
CA PRO A 138 -12.13 -28.67 -25.67
C PRO A 138 -11.11 -27.79 -26.42
N GLN A 139 -11.53 -27.22 -27.57
CA GLN A 139 -10.71 -26.23 -28.28
C GLN A 139 -10.36 -25.03 -27.38
N GLY A 140 -9.22 -24.41 -27.68
CA GLY A 140 -8.68 -23.30 -26.93
C GLY A 140 -9.62 -22.10 -26.86
N LYS A 141 -9.59 -21.40 -25.73
CA LYS A 141 -10.30 -20.14 -25.50
C LYS A 141 -9.30 -19.08 -25.05
N SER A 142 -9.65 -17.82 -25.27
CA SER A 142 -8.83 -16.67 -24.85
C SER A 142 -9.68 -15.66 -24.11
N LEU A 143 -9.09 -15.02 -23.10
CA LEU A 143 -9.66 -13.88 -22.37
C LEU A 143 -8.72 -12.69 -22.58
N ALA A 144 -9.26 -11.58 -23.08
CA ALA A 144 -8.45 -10.38 -23.31
C ALA A 144 -7.91 -9.82 -21.99
N VAL A 145 -6.60 -9.56 -21.95
CA VAL A 145 -5.95 -8.84 -20.84
C VAL A 145 -6.22 -7.35 -21.02
N VAL A 146 -7.14 -6.82 -20.22
CA VAL A 146 -7.40 -5.37 -20.16
C VAL A 146 -6.64 -4.79 -18.98
N MET A 147 -5.51 -4.14 -19.25
CA MET A 147 -4.76 -3.43 -18.21
C MET A 147 -5.51 -2.14 -17.81
N PRO A 148 -5.60 -1.82 -16.51
CA PRO A 148 -6.12 -0.54 -16.08
C PRO A 148 -5.30 0.60 -16.70
N ARG A 149 -5.97 1.65 -17.18
CA ARG A 149 -5.26 2.89 -17.56
C ARG A 149 -4.82 3.58 -16.27
N LEU A 150 -3.52 3.54 -15.99
CA LEU A 150 -2.96 4.28 -14.86
C LEU A 150 -2.98 5.79 -15.18
N PRO A 151 -3.37 6.66 -14.24
CA PRO A 151 -3.19 8.10 -14.39
C PRO A 151 -1.73 8.41 -14.69
N THR A 152 -1.44 9.10 -15.79
CA THR A 152 -0.09 9.61 -16.03
C THR A 152 0.16 10.78 -15.10
N ALA A 153 1.17 10.66 -14.23
CA ALA A 153 1.69 11.79 -13.48
C ALA A 153 2.37 12.74 -14.48
N SER A 154 1.63 13.72 -15.00
CA SER A 154 2.26 14.88 -15.63
C SER A 154 3.00 15.66 -14.54
N PRO A 155 4.28 16.03 -14.72
CA PRO A 155 4.92 16.97 -13.82
C PRO A 155 4.24 18.34 -13.98
N GLN A 156 3.15 18.56 -13.25
CA GLN A 156 2.71 19.91 -12.98
C GLN A 156 3.72 20.48 -12.00
N ALA A 157 4.47 21.48 -12.47
CA ALA A 157 5.34 22.29 -11.64
C ALA A 157 4.53 22.72 -10.41
N VAL A 158 4.92 22.21 -9.24
CA VAL A 158 4.44 22.73 -7.96
C VAL A 158 4.98 24.16 -7.89
N ARG A 159 4.20 25.13 -8.39
CA ARG A 159 4.46 26.53 -8.12
C ARG A 159 4.34 26.67 -6.60
N GLY A 160 5.47 27.04 -5.99
CA GLY A 160 5.63 27.08 -4.56
C GLY A 160 4.47 27.80 -3.87
N PHE A 161 4.15 27.33 -2.67
CA PHE A 161 3.41 28.13 -1.71
C PHE A 161 4.31 29.31 -1.31
N SER A 162 4.22 30.41 -2.07
CA SER A 162 4.80 31.69 -1.72
C SER A 162 3.75 32.58 -1.06
N ASN A 163 4.16 33.10 0.10
CA ASN A 163 3.53 34.00 1.07
C ASN A 163 2.60 33.36 2.10
#